data_AF-A0A383DY98-F1
#
_entry.id   AF-A0A383DY98-F1
#
_cell.length_a   1.000
_cell.length_b   1.000
_cell.length_c   1.000
_cell.angle_alpha   90.00
_cell.angle_beta   90.00
_cell.angle_gamma   90.00
#
_symmetry.space_group_name_H-M   'P 1'
#
loop_
_entity.id
_entity.type
_entity.pdbx_description
1 polymer ?
#
loop_
_entity_poly.entity_id
_entity_poly.type
_entity_poly.pdbx_seq_one_letter_code
_entity_poly.pdbx_strand_id
1 'polypeptide(L)'
;MILGLVIYGTGFSLLYVIFAPLSRSIGLSTNQFGILIAVSNVALVFSSYYWGKRSQIIGRKRVFIIGLFSYAIAYAVFAFGIQIGLWKLLEPVYLFIMLLLIRIFYGALIGGIQPAAVAYISDTTEASKRAQGMALIGMASGIGTMIGPVIGGGFAFIHP
;
A
#
# COMPACT_ATOMS: atom_id res chain seq x y z
N MET A 1 -15.97 -0.03 -3.85
CA MET A 1 -14.61 0.33 -4.32
C MET A 1 -14.14 1.64 -3.72
N ILE A 2 -14.92 2.72 -3.78
CA ILE A 2 -14.59 4.02 -3.16
C ILE A 2 -14.14 3.87 -1.70
N LEU A 3 -14.94 3.23 -0.83
CA LEU A 3 -14.54 2.97 0.56
C LEU A 3 -13.22 2.18 0.66
N GLY A 4 -13.02 1.19 -0.22
CA GLY A 4 -11.78 0.42 -0.26
C GLY A 4 -10.57 1.25 -0.66
N LEU A 5 -10.74 2.26 -1.52
CA LEU A 5 -9.68 3.21 -1.86
C LEU A 5 -9.35 4.15 -0.70
N VAL A 6 -10.35 4.54 0.09
CA VAL A 6 -10.12 5.29 1.34
C VAL A 6 -9.26 4.45 2.28
N ILE A 7 -9.67 3.20 2.54
CA ILE A 7 -8.92 2.28 3.41
C ILE A 7 -7.50 2.06 2.90
N TYR A 8 -7.33 1.81 1.60
CA TYR A 8 -6.02 1.68 0.96
C TYR A 8 -5.16 2.93 1.14
N GLY A 9 -5.72 4.13 0.89
CA GLY A 9 -5.01 5.40 1.07
C GLY A 9 -4.62 5.65 2.53
N THR A 10 -5.50 5.33 3.48
CA THR A 10 -5.24 5.45 4.92
C THR A 10 -4.10 4.57 5.36
N GLY A 11 -4.15 3.28 5.04
CA GLY A 11 -3.06 2.36 5.35
C GLY A 11 -1.76 2.84 4.70
N PHE A 12 -1.80 3.27 3.44
CA PHE A 12 -0.61 3.62 2.68
C PHE A 12 0.09 4.79 3.33
N SER A 13 -0.65 5.84 3.65
CA SER A 13 -0.10 7.01 4.33
C SER A 13 0.38 6.68 5.74
N LEU A 14 -0.38 5.90 6.51
CA LEU A 14 -0.01 5.46 7.85
C LEU A 14 1.33 4.71 7.87
N LEU A 15 1.54 3.80 6.91
CA LEU A 15 2.79 3.06 6.80
C LEU A 15 3.97 4.00 6.62
N TYR A 16 3.88 5.01 5.75
CA TYR A 16 5.01 5.92 5.52
C TYR A 16 5.32 6.80 6.73
N VAL A 17 4.29 7.27 7.44
CA VAL A 17 4.44 8.09 8.65
C VAL A 17 5.15 7.31 9.76
N ILE A 18 4.77 6.04 9.97
CA ILE A 18 5.31 5.22 11.06
C ILE A 18 6.62 4.54 10.65
N PHE A 19 6.75 4.08 9.41
CA PHE A 19 7.90 3.30 8.98
C PHE A 19 9.18 4.12 8.93
N ALA A 20 9.13 5.40 8.56
CA ALA A 20 10.32 6.26 8.52
C ALA A 20 11.06 6.33 9.88
N PRO A 21 10.42 6.70 11.00
CA PRO A 21 11.09 6.68 12.31
C PRO A 21 11.44 5.26 12.77
N LEU A 22 10.56 4.27 12.56
CA LEU A 22 10.85 2.88 12.97
C LEU A 22 12.05 2.30 12.24
N SER A 23 12.24 2.60 10.95
CA SER A 23 13.38 2.11 10.17
C SER A 23 14.73 2.49 10.81
N ARG A 24 14.82 3.71 11.38
CA ARG A 24 16.01 4.17 12.10
C ARG A 24 16.20 3.42 13.42
N SER A 25 15.11 3.15 14.13
CA SER A 25 15.16 2.42 15.43
C SER A 25 15.61 0.97 15.30
N ILE A 26 15.33 0.32 14.16
CA ILE A 26 15.78 -1.05 13.84
C ILE A 26 17.14 -1.09 13.13
N GLY A 27 17.86 0.04 13.08
CA GLY A 27 19.21 0.12 12.55
C GLY A 27 19.32 0.16 11.02
N LEU A 28 18.24 0.42 10.27
CA LEU A 28 18.34 0.61 8.83
C LEU A 28 18.95 1.97 8.49
N SER A 29 19.89 1.97 7.56
CA SER A 29 20.42 3.19 6.95
C SER A 29 19.37 3.88 6.07
N THR A 30 19.54 5.20 5.84
CA THR A 30 18.71 5.98 4.92
C THR A 30 18.67 5.37 3.52
N ASN A 31 19.81 4.84 3.05
CA ASN A 31 19.90 4.19 1.74
C ASN A 31 19.07 2.91 1.69
N GLN A 32 19.15 2.06 2.72
CA GLN A 32 18.33 0.85 2.80
C GLN A 32 16.83 1.17 2.84
N PHE A 33 16.42 2.17 3.63
CA PHE A 33 15.04 2.66 3.62
C PHE A 33 14.61 3.10 2.21
N GLY A 34 15.43 3.91 1.53
CA GLY A 34 15.17 4.36 0.16
C GLY A 34 15.02 3.18 -0.82
N ILE A 35 15.88 2.17 -0.73
CA ILE A 35 15.82 0.95 -1.56
C ILE A 35 14.52 0.18 -1.32
N LEU A 36 14.10 0.00 -0.06
CA LEU A 36 12.85 -0.69 0.29
C LEU A 36 11.64 0.00 -0.36
N ILE A 37 11.61 1.33 -0.34
CA ILE A 37 10.54 2.11 -0.97
C ILE A 37 10.63 2.02 -2.50
N ALA A 38 11.82 2.18 -3.08
CA ALA A 38 12.02 2.18 -4.53
C ALA A 38 11.63 0.84 -5.15
N VAL A 39 12.10 -0.29 -4.60
CA VAL A 39 11.83 -1.62 -5.16
C VAL A 39 10.34 -1.94 -5.17
N SER A 40 9.60 -1.47 -4.16
CA SER A 40 8.15 -1.64 -4.08
C SER A 40 7.45 -0.94 -5.23
N ASN A 41 7.87 0.29 -5.55
CA ASN A 41 7.27 1.08 -6.63
C ASN A 41 7.61 0.49 -8.00
N VAL A 42 8.84 0.00 -8.19
CA VAL A 42 9.23 -0.70 -9.41
C VAL A 42 8.36 -1.95 -9.60
N ALA A 43 8.25 -2.80 -8.57
CA ALA A 43 7.38 -3.99 -8.61
C ALA A 43 5.90 -3.62 -8.86
N LEU A 44 5.42 -2.54 -8.26
CA LEU A 44 4.06 -2.03 -8.43
C LEU A 44 3.77 -1.61 -9.88
N VAL A 45 4.72 -0.97 -10.57
CA VAL A 45 4.54 -0.56 -11.98
C VAL A 45 4.31 -1.78 -12.87
N PHE A 46 5.17 -2.80 -12.79
CA PHE A 46 5.00 -4.03 -13.56
C PHE A 46 3.74 -4.80 -13.16
N SER A 47 3.47 -4.87 -11.86
CA SER A 47 2.26 -5.47 -11.29
C SER A 47 0.98 -4.80 -11.82
N SER A 48 0.95 -3.48 -11.91
CA SER A 48 -0.21 -2.71 -12.37
C SER A 48 -0.59 -3.08 -13.80
N TYR A 49 0.40 -3.27 -14.67
CA TYR A 49 0.16 -3.75 -16.04
C TYR A 49 -0.43 -5.16 -16.05
N TYR A 50 0.18 -6.09 -15.30
CA TYR A 50 -0.27 -7.47 -15.22
C TYR A 50 -1.70 -7.59 -14.69
N TRP A 51 -1.97 -7.02 -13.52
CA TRP A 51 -3.29 -7.07 -12.89
C TRP A 51 -4.34 -6.26 -13.64
N GLY A 52 -3.94 -5.18 -14.32
CA GLY A 52 -4.79 -4.43 -15.23
C GLY A 52 -5.37 -5.33 -16.32
N LYS A 53 -4.51 -6.11 -17.01
CA LYS A 53 -4.96 -7.10 -18.01
C LYS A 53 -5.82 -8.20 -17.37
N ARG A 54 -5.38 -8.77 -16.24
CA ARG A 54 -6.13 -9.83 -15.54
C ARG A 54 -7.53 -9.36 -15.13
N SER A 55 -7.69 -8.08 -14.77
CA SER A 55 -8.98 -7.50 -14.37
C SER A 55 -10.05 -7.54 -15.47
N GLN A 56 -9.63 -7.57 -16.74
CA GLN A 56 -10.54 -7.70 -17.87
C GLN A 56 -11.08 -9.13 -17.99
N ILE A 57 -10.29 -10.13 -17.58
CA ILE A 57 -10.63 -11.56 -17.72
C ILE A 57 -11.41 -12.06 -16.50
N ILE A 58 -10.85 -11.86 -15.30
CA ILE A 58 -11.45 -12.42 -14.06
C ILE A 58 -12.43 -11.46 -13.38
N GLY A 59 -12.53 -10.23 -13.89
CA GLY A 59 -13.43 -9.18 -13.41
C GLY A 59 -12.74 -8.16 -12.50
N ARG A 60 -13.06 -6.88 -12.73
CA ARG A 60 -12.46 -5.72 -12.04
C ARG A 60 -12.70 -5.74 -10.53
N LYS A 61 -13.91 -6.10 -10.10
CA LYS A 61 -14.24 -6.24 -8.67
C LYS A 61 -13.42 -7.34 -7.97
N ARG A 62 -13.17 -8.47 -8.64
CA ARG A 62 -12.39 -9.56 -8.04
C ARG A 62 -10.93 -9.17 -7.89
N VAL A 63 -10.31 -8.58 -8.91
CA VAL A 63 -8.94 -8.07 -8.83
C VAL A 63 -8.78 -7.03 -7.73
N PHE A 64 -9.73 -6.10 -7.61
CA PHE A 64 -9.72 -5.09 -6.56
C PHE A 64 -9.72 -5.71 -5.14
N ILE A 65 -10.58 -6.70 -4.91
CA ILE A 65 -10.68 -7.40 -3.61
C ILE A 65 -9.41 -8.20 -3.32
N ILE A 66 -8.88 -8.93 -4.31
CA ILE A 66 -7.61 -9.67 -4.17
C ILE A 66 -6.46 -8.71 -3.81
N GLY A 67 -6.41 -7.56 -4.48
CA GLY A 67 -5.43 -6.52 -4.19
C GLY A 67 -5.54 -6.00 -2.76
N LEU A 68 -6.75 -5.65 -2.30
CA LEU A 68 -6.97 -5.19 -0.92
C LEU A 68 -6.63 -6.24 0.13
N PHE A 69 -6.97 -7.51 -0.12
CA PHE A 69 -6.66 -8.60 0.80
C PHE A 69 -5.15 -8.85 0.88
N SER A 70 -4.48 -8.88 -0.27
CA SER A 70 -3.02 -9.02 -0.35
C SER A 70 -2.31 -7.83 0.30
N TYR A 71 -2.87 -6.63 0.16
CA TYR A 71 -2.39 -5.41 0.81
C TYR A 71 -2.43 -5.54 2.34
N ALA A 72 -3.56 -5.99 2.90
CA ALA A 72 -3.70 -6.21 4.34
C ALA A 72 -2.69 -7.24 4.87
N ILE A 73 -2.55 -8.39 4.18
CA ILE A 73 -1.57 -9.43 4.55
C ILE A 73 -0.15 -8.89 4.47
N ALA A 74 0.21 -8.23 3.37
CA ALA A 74 1.55 -7.70 3.18
C ALA A 74 1.91 -6.68 4.28
N TYR A 75 0.96 -5.86 4.71
CA TYR A 75 1.16 -4.92 5.82
C TYR A 75 1.28 -5.60 7.17
N ALA A 76 0.48 -6.64 7.44
CA ALA A 76 0.61 -7.42 8.67
C ALA A 76 1.98 -8.12 8.74
N VAL A 77 2.40 -8.75 7.65
CA VAL A 77 3.73 -9.40 7.54
C VAL A 77 4.85 -8.37 7.66
N PHE A 78 4.70 -7.20 7.04
CA PHE A 78 5.67 -6.12 7.14
C PHE A 78 5.78 -5.58 8.58
N ALA A 79 4.65 -5.31 9.24
CA ALA A 79 4.61 -4.86 10.63
C ALA A 79 5.27 -5.89 11.56
N PHE A 80 4.99 -7.19 11.37
CA PHE A 80 5.66 -8.26 12.09
C PHE A 80 7.17 -8.28 11.83
N GLY A 81 7.60 -8.05 10.59
CA GLY A 81 9.01 -7.93 10.25
C GLY A 81 9.71 -6.75 10.95
N ILE A 82 9.03 -5.61 11.08
CA ILE A 82 9.53 -4.48 11.88
C ILE A 82 9.62 -4.85 13.37
N GLN A 83 8.62 -5.57 13.90
CA GLN A 83 8.62 -6.03 15.29
C GLN A 83 9.82 -6.94 15.61
N ILE A 84 10.18 -7.86 14.69
CA ILE A 84 11.39 -8.68 14.79
C ILE A 84 12.64 -7.81 14.92
N GLY A 85 12.73 -6.74 14.12
CA GLY A 85 13.82 -5.77 14.18
C GLY A 85 13.87 -5.02 15.51
N LEU A 86 12.71 -4.61 16.04
CA LEU A 86 12.62 -3.94 17.34
C LEU A 86 13.04 -4.86 18.50
N TRP A 87 12.68 -6.14 18.43
CA TRP A 87 13.13 -7.15 19.39
C TRP A 87 14.59 -7.59 19.21
N LYS A 88 15.29 -7.07 18.18
CA LYS A 88 16.67 -7.42 17.85
C LYS A 88 16.89 -8.93 17.69
N LEU A 89 15.87 -9.65 17.20
CA LEU A 89 15.95 -11.11 17.01
C LEU A 89 16.73 -11.52 15.76
N LEU A 90 17.08 -10.57 14.90
CA LEU A 90 17.70 -10.82 13.62
C LEU A 90 18.75 -9.75 13.32
N GLU A 91 19.90 -10.17 12.78
CA GLU A 91 20.96 -9.24 12.38
C GLU A 91 20.46 -8.25 11.30
N PRO A 92 20.95 -7.00 11.31
CA PRO A 92 20.46 -5.93 10.43
C PRO A 92 20.46 -6.29 8.93
N VAL A 93 21.45 -7.07 8.48
CA VAL A 93 21.56 -7.51 7.08
C VAL A 93 20.42 -8.46 6.70
N TYR A 94 20.14 -9.47 7.53
CA TYR A 94 19.06 -10.42 7.27
C TYR A 94 17.69 -9.75 7.43
N LEU A 95 17.56 -8.82 8.38
CA LEU A 95 16.35 -7.99 8.55
C LEU A 95 16.06 -7.17 7.30
N PHE A 96 17.08 -6.51 6.75
CA PHE A 96 16.94 -5.75 5.51
C PHE A 96 16.50 -6.64 4.35
N ILE A 97 17.13 -7.81 4.15
CA ILE A 97 16.77 -8.75 3.07
C ILE A 97 15.33 -9.25 3.23
N MET A 98 14.92 -9.62 4.45
CA MET A 98 13.57 -10.06 4.74
C MET A 98 12.54 -8.96 4.40
N LEU A 99 12.77 -7.73 4.88
CA LEU A 99 11.91 -6.59 4.57
C LEU A 99 11.89 -6.29 3.07
N LEU A 100 13.03 -6.40 2.38
CA LEU A 100 13.13 -6.20 0.93
C LEU A 100 12.23 -7.18 0.16
N LEU A 101 12.27 -8.47 0.51
CA LEU A 101 11.42 -9.49 -0.10
C LEU A 101 9.93 -9.19 0.16
N ILE A 102 9.56 -8.86 1.39
CA ILE A 102 8.19 -8.46 1.74
C ILE A 102 7.73 -7.28 0.88
N ARG A 103 8.59 -6.28 0.68
CA ARG A 103 8.31 -5.09 -0.13
C ARG A 103 8.16 -5.40 -1.63
N ILE A 104 8.92 -6.35 -2.17
CA ILE A 104 8.77 -6.84 -3.55
C ILE A 104 7.41 -7.54 -3.71
N PHE A 105 7.06 -8.47 -2.81
CA PHE A 105 5.77 -9.16 -2.84
C PHE A 105 4.60 -8.20 -2.68
N TYR A 106 4.73 -7.21 -1.80
CA TYR A 106 3.78 -6.13 -1.66
C TYR A 106 3.54 -5.42 -3.00
N GLY A 107 4.59 -4.92 -3.66
CA GLY A 107 4.45 -4.26 -4.96
C GLY A 107 3.86 -5.18 -6.04
N ALA A 108 4.25 -6.45 -6.05
CA ALA A 108 3.78 -7.45 -7.01
C ALA A 108 2.27 -7.75 -6.91
N LEU A 109 1.69 -7.70 -5.71
CA LEU A 109 0.30 -8.13 -5.48
C LEU A 109 -0.73 -7.00 -5.51
N ILE A 110 -0.33 -5.77 -5.15
CA ILE A 110 -1.29 -4.67 -4.97
C ILE A 110 -1.54 -3.83 -6.23
N GLY A 111 -0.73 -3.99 -7.28
CA GLY A 111 -0.78 -3.14 -8.47
C GLY A 111 -2.13 -3.12 -9.18
N GLY A 112 -3.01 -4.10 -8.92
CA GLY A 112 -4.36 -4.14 -9.46
C GLY A 112 -5.39 -3.20 -8.83
N ILE A 113 -5.15 -2.66 -7.63
CA ILE A 113 -6.18 -1.93 -6.87
C ILE A 113 -6.66 -0.67 -7.63
N GLN A 114 -5.74 0.26 -7.93
CA GLN A 114 -6.09 1.52 -8.61
C GLN A 114 -6.59 1.30 -10.05
N PRO A 115 -5.88 0.53 -10.91
CA PRO A 115 -6.35 0.27 -12.27
C PRO A 115 -7.74 -0.39 -12.30
N ALA A 116 -8.01 -1.36 -11.42
CA ALA A 116 -9.31 -2.01 -11.39
C ALA A 116 -10.43 -1.07 -10.95
N ALA A 117 -10.17 -0.14 -10.02
CA ALA A 117 -11.16 0.84 -9.59
C ALA A 117 -11.47 1.87 -10.67
N VAL A 118 -10.44 2.46 -11.29
CA VAL A 118 -10.57 3.41 -12.41
C VAL A 118 -11.32 2.76 -13.56
N ALA A 119 -10.90 1.56 -13.93
CA ALA A 119 -11.57 0.78 -14.94
C ALA A 119 -13.04 0.57 -14.52
N TYR A 120 -13.32 0.01 -13.34
CA TYR A 120 -14.70 -0.30 -12.94
C TYR A 120 -15.64 0.91 -13.07
N ILE A 121 -15.22 2.08 -12.58
CA ILE A 121 -15.99 3.31 -12.71
C ILE A 121 -16.17 3.72 -14.18
N SER A 122 -15.14 3.58 -15.01
CA SER A 122 -15.24 3.87 -16.44
C SER A 122 -16.30 3.05 -17.15
N ASP A 123 -16.44 1.76 -16.80
CA ASP A 123 -17.38 0.82 -17.41
C ASP A 123 -18.81 0.99 -16.91
N THR A 124 -18.99 1.31 -15.62
CA THR A 124 -20.32 1.32 -15.00
C THR A 124 -20.97 2.70 -14.96
N THR A 125 -20.31 3.73 -15.47
CA THR A 125 -20.78 5.12 -15.41
C THR A 125 -21.05 5.66 -16.81
N GLU A 126 -22.20 6.31 -16.96
CA GLU A 126 -22.58 7.06 -18.16
C GLU A 126 -21.52 8.12 -18.51
N ALA A 127 -21.36 8.41 -19.81
CA ALA A 127 -20.35 9.34 -20.29
C ALA A 127 -20.45 10.74 -19.63
N SER A 128 -21.67 11.24 -19.41
CA SER A 128 -21.95 12.52 -18.76
C SER A 128 -21.51 12.57 -17.28
N LYS A 129 -21.49 11.43 -16.59
CA LYS A 129 -21.13 11.31 -15.16
C LYS A 129 -19.73 10.75 -14.93
N ARG A 130 -19.05 10.28 -15.98
CA ARG A 130 -17.75 9.61 -15.86
C ARG A 130 -16.68 10.50 -15.23
N ALA A 131 -16.64 11.78 -15.59
CA ALA A 131 -15.73 12.74 -14.98
C ALA A 131 -15.94 12.84 -13.46
N GLN A 132 -17.19 12.90 -13.01
CA GLN A 132 -17.55 12.89 -11.59
C GLN A 132 -17.15 11.58 -10.91
N GLY A 133 -17.36 10.43 -11.56
CA GLY A 133 -16.92 9.13 -11.06
C GLY A 133 -15.40 9.05 -10.87
N MET A 134 -14.62 9.56 -11.82
CA MET A 134 -13.15 9.61 -11.72
C MET A 134 -12.71 10.58 -10.62
N ALA A 135 -13.40 11.72 -10.46
CA ALA A 135 -13.16 12.65 -9.35
C ALA A 135 -13.37 11.98 -7.98
N LEU A 136 -14.39 11.12 -7.85
CA LEU A 136 -14.64 10.34 -6.62
C LEU A 136 -13.49 9.39 -6.26
N ILE A 137 -12.82 8.78 -7.25
CA ILE A 137 -11.62 7.95 -7.02
C ILE A 137 -10.48 8.80 -6.45
N GLY A 138 -10.24 9.97 -7.04
CA GLY A 138 -9.23 10.92 -6.57
C GLY A 138 -9.52 11.42 -5.15
N MET A 139 -10.75 11.84 -4.89
CA MET A 139 -11.21 12.26 -3.57
C MET A 139 -11.05 11.15 -2.53
N ALA A 140 -11.46 9.92 -2.85
CA ALA A 140 -11.31 8.78 -1.93
C ALA A 140 -9.85 8.53 -1.55
N SER A 141 -8.96 8.57 -2.54
CA SER A 141 -7.51 8.39 -2.32
C SER A 141 -6.96 9.53 -1.46
N GLY A 142 -7.32 10.78 -1.75
CA GLY A 142 -6.92 11.96 -0.99
C GLY A 142 -7.38 11.91 0.47
N ILE A 143 -8.68 11.66 0.69
CA ILE A 143 -9.26 11.48 2.03
C ILE A 143 -8.50 10.39 2.80
N GLY A 144 -8.29 9.24 2.17
CA GLY A 144 -7.53 8.15 2.78
C GLY A 144 -6.15 8.61 3.25
N THR A 145 -5.39 9.26 2.36
CA THR A 145 -4.03 9.72 2.67
C THR A 145 -3.97 10.80 3.75
N MET A 146 -5.03 11.62 3.92
CA MET A 146 -5.12 12.61 4.99
C MET A 146 -5.44 11.97 6.35
N ILE A 147 -6.25 10.91 6.37
CA ILE A 147 -6.62 10.22 7.62
C ILE A 147 -5.41 9.50 8.23
N GLY A 148 -4.52 8.93 7.40
CA GLY A 148 -3.37 8.16 7.87
C GLY A 148 -2.48 8.89 8.91
N PRO A 149 -1.95 10.10 8.62
CA PRO A 149 -1.12 10.85 9.55
C PRO A 149 -1.87 11.32 10.78
N VAL A 150 -3.17 11.63 10.67
CA VAL A 150 -4.01 12.00 11.84
C VAL A 150 -4.09 10.83 12.82
N ILE A 151 -4.34 9.62 12.31
CA ILE A 151 -4.37 8.40 13.14
C ILE A 151 -2.97 8.08 13.68
N GLY A 152 -1.93 8.09 12.83
CA GLY A 152 -0.57 7.76 13.23
C GLY A 152 0.02 8.72 14.25
N GLY A 153 -0.21 10.02 14.06
CA GLY A 153 0.14 11.05 15.04
C GLY A 153 -0.65 10.91 16.32
N GLY A 154 -1.97 10.69 16.25
CA GLY A 154 -2.82 10.45 17.41
C GLY A 154 -2.34 9.29 18.29
N PHE A 155 -1.94 8.16 17.69
CA PHE A 155 -1.36 7.04 18.45
C PHE A 155 0.03 7.32 18.98
N ALA A 156 0.84 8.14 18.29
CA ALA A 156 2.15 8.56 18.81
C ALA A 156 2.02 9.41 20.09
N PHE A 157 0.92 10.17 20.25
CA PHE A 157 0.63 10.93 21.48
C PHE A 157 0.10 10.07 22.65
N ILE A 158 -0.29 8.81 22.40
CA ILE A 158 -0.84 7.90 23.42
C ILE A 158 0.25 7.04 24.08
N HIS A 159 1.50 7.13 23.62
CA HIS A 159 2.64 6.54 24.33
C HIS A 159 3.14 7.51 25.42
N PRO A 160 3.19 7.10 26.71
CA PRO A 160 3.87 7.84 27.78
C PRO A 160 5.38 7.91 27.57
#